data_AF-A0A4U0U936-F1
#
_entry.id   AF-A0A4U0U936-F1
#
_cell.length_a   1.000
_cell.length_b   1.000
_cell.length_c   1.000
_cell.angle_alpha   90.00
_cell.angle_beta   90.00
_cell.angle_gamma   90.00
#
_symmetry.space_group_name_H-M   'P 1'
#
loop_
_entity.id
_entity.type
_entity.pdbx_description
1 polymer ?
#
loop_
_entity_poly.entity_id
_entity_poly.type
_entity_poly.pdbx_seq_one_letter_code
_entity_poly.pdbx_strand_id
1 'polypeptide(L)'
;MKARRVRHRLDSSATWTLDKTDMISAQWSRAAKGHEVKLIARNAGVVQFNGFRQEDFDTVQKCLKVWYGVEIVNREHALQGWNWGKSEMGRTEFAFSGCNKPAFEIPCTEISNTDLAGKNEVAVEFSLPADGEETGTNGHLGGARSKGRKTGGAPDQLTEMRFYIPGTDTRKDKRNCQEEDSEEVEEDGGEGEKNAATVFYETLMDKAEIGEVAGNTYATFLDILHLTPRGRFDIDLYSSKASASDFQ
;
A
#
# COMPACT_ATOMS: atom_id res chain seq x y z
N MET A 1 7.12 -33.96 -31.97
CA MET A 1 6.78 -32.51 -31.82
C MET A 1 7.43 -31.99 -30.54
N LYS A 2 8.40 -31.08 -30.64
CA LYS A 2 9.19 -30.58 -29.51
C LYS A 2 8.57 -29.26 -29.04
N ALA A 3 7.69 -29.33 -28.05
CA ALA A 3 7.06 -28.13 -27.47
C ALA A 3 8.11 -27.35 -26.67
N ARG A 4 8.55 -26.21 -27.21
CA ARG A 4 9.34 -25.22 -26.47
C ARG A 4 8.43 -24.56 -25.44
N ARG A 5 8.56 -24.98 -24.18
CA ARG A 5 7.98 -24.29 -23.03
C ARG A 5 8.78 -23.02 -22.80
N VAL A 6 8.20 -21.87 -23.11
CA VAL A 6 8.74 -20.56 -22.72
C VAL A 6 8.66 -20.50 -21.19
N ARG A 7 9.78 -20.72 -20.51
CA ARG A 7 9.91 -20.45 -19.07
C ARG A 7 10.02 -18.94 -18.92
N HIS A 8 9.10 -18.32 -18.19
CA HIS A 8 9.37 -17.01 -17.62
C HIS A 8 10.61 -17.13 -16.74
N ARG A 9 11.58 -16.26 -17.01
CA ARG A 9 12.88 -16.17 -16.34
C ARG A 9 12.64 -15.75 -14.88
N LEU A 10 12.90 -16.66 -13.94
CA LEU A 10 13.12 -16.32 -12.53
C LEU A 10 14.52 -15.71 -12.46
N ASP A 11 14.63 -14.38 -12.52
CA ASP A 11 15.92 -13.68 -12.60
C ASP A 11 16.55 -13.41 -11.22
N SER A 12 16.11 -14.07 -10.16
CA SER A 12 16.86 -14.13 -8.90
C SER A 12 16.84 -15.55 -8.35
N SER A 13 18.01 -16.17 -8.24
CA SER A 13 18.22 -17.50 -7.65
C SER A 13 18.08 -17.54 -6.12
N ALA A 14 17.65 -16.45 -5.50
CA ALA A 14 17.50 -16.33 -4.06
C ALA A 14 16.25 -17.09 -3.58
N THR A 15 16.47 -18.03 -2.66
CA THR A 15 15.39 -18.74 -1.96
C THR A 15 14.74 -17.78 -0.97
N TRP A 16 13.42 -17.65 -1.05
CA TRP A 16 12.63 -16.98 -0.03
C TRP A 16 12.03 -18.02 0.93
N THR A 17 12.09 -17.75 2.24
CA THR A 17 11.60 -18.64 3.29
C THR A 17 10.70 -17.87 4.25
N LEU A 18 9.65 -18.52 4.74
CA LEU A 18 8.78 -18.02 5.81
C LEU A 18 8.64 -19.11 6.87
N ASP A 19 8.88 -18.74 8.12
CA ASP A 19 8.70 -19.65 9.24
C ASP A 19 7.20 -19.87 9.52
N LYS A 20 6.86 -21.08 9.97
CA LYS A 20 5.50 -21.44 10.36
C LYS A 20 4.94 -20.50 11.44
N THR A 21 5.76 -20.06 12.40
CA THR A 21 5.30 -19.19 13.51
C THR A 21 4.89 -17.81 13.05
N ASP A 22 5.39 -17.38 11.89
CA ASP A 22 5.10 -16.07 11.31
C ASP A 22 3.84 -16.08 10.43
N MET A 23 3.31 -17.25 10.09
CA MET A 23 2.08 -17.37 9.28
C MET A 23 0.84 -17.11 10.13
N ILE A 24 0.07 -16.06 9.80
CA ILE A 24 -1.15 -15.70 10.53
C ILE A 24 -2.38 -16.28 9.85
N SER A 25 -2.55 -15.99 8.57
CA SER A 25 -3.71 -16.44 7.80
C SER A 25 -3.40 -16.53 6.31
N ALA A 26 -4.25 -17.25 5.58
CA ALA A 26 -4.13 -17.43 4.15
C ALA A 26 -5.47 -17.12 3.47
N GLN A 27 -5.40 -16.51 2.30
CA GLN A 27 -6.55 -16.21 1.46
C GLN A 27 -6.37 -16.88 0.09
N TRP A 28 -7.46 -17.43 -0.43
CA TRP A 28 -7.54 -17.92 -1.80
C TRP A 28 -8.44 -17.03 -2.62
N SER A 29 -7.98 -16.61 -3.78
CA SER A 29 -8.75 -15.72 -4.65
C SER A 29 -8.36 -15.90 -6.12
N ARG A 30 -9.16 -15.31 -7.01
CA ARG A 30 -8.83 -15.26 -8.44
C ARG A 30 -7.87 -14.11 -8.71
N ALA A 31 -6.78 -14.39 -9.44
CA ALA A 31 -5.78 -13.40 -9.85
C ALA A 31 -5.68 -13.30 -11.39
N ALA A 32 -4.84 -12.40 -11.90
CA ALA A 32 -4.62 -12.22 -13.34
C ALA A 32 -4.22 -13.53 -14.06
N LYS A 33 -3.41 -14.36 -13.40
CA LYS A 33 -2.98 -15.67 -13.90
C LYS A 33 -3.41 -16.77 -12.94
N GLY A 34 -4.52 -17.43 -13.25
CA GLY A 34 -5.08 -18.50 -12.42
C GLY A 34 -5.52 -18.01 -11.04
N HIS A 35 -5.29 -18.81 -10.02
CA HIS A 35 -5.61 -18.48 -8.65
C HIS A 35 -4.37 -18.04 -7.89
N GLU A 36 -4.63 -17.36 -6.80
CA GLU A 36 -3.65 -16.83 -5.89
C GLU A 36 -3.85 -17.40 -4.49
N VAL A 37 -2.72 -17.67 -3.84
CA VAL A 37 -2.63 -17.86 -2.40
C VAL A 37 -1.92 -16.63 -1.83
N LYS A 38 -2.67 -15.82 -1.09
CA LYS A 38 -2.15 -14.67 -0.36
C LYS A 38 -1.92 -15.06 1.10
N LEU A 39 -0.67 -15.06 1.56
CA LEU A 39 -0.30 -15.30 2.95
C LEU A 39 -0.14 -13.96 3.68
N ILE A 40 -0.75 -13.86 4.85
CA ILE A 40 -0.57 -12.75 5.77
C ILE A 40 0.40 -13.22 6.86
N ALA A 41 1.56 -12.58 6.91
CA ALA A 41 2.63 -12.89 7.85
C ALA A 41 2.77 -11.81 8.91
N ARG A 42 3.27 -12.19 10.10
CA ARG A 42 3.45 -11.28 11.23
C ARG A 42 4.50 -10.19 10.96
N ASN A 43 5.62 -10.60 10.37
CA ASN A 43 6.82 -9.78 10.20
C ASN A 43 7.18 -9.54 8.72
N ALA A 44 6.62 -10.32 7.79
CA ALA A 44 6.92 -10.23 6.35
C ALA A 44 5.80 -9.55 5.54
N GLY A 45 4.79 -8.99 6.21
CA GLY A 45 3.65 -8.36 5.54
C GLY A 45 2.81 -9.36 4.74
N VAL A 46 2.59 -9.06 3.46
CA VAL A 46 1.76 -9.89 2.57
C VAL A 46 2.57 -10.51 1.44
N VAL A 47 2.48 -11.84 1.36
CA VAL A 47 3.18 -12.65 0.38
C VAL A 47 2.17 -13.26 -0.57
N GLN A 48 2.38 -13.08 -1.87
CA GLN A 48 1.42 -13.48 -2.91
C GLN A 48 2.04 -14.53 -3.81
N PHE A 49 1.38 -15.68 -3.95
CA PHE A 49 1.75 -16.74 -4.86
C PHE A 49 0.67 -16.91 -5.93
N ASN A 50 1.01 -16.56 -7.16
CA ASN A 50 0.08 -16.58 -8.30
C ASN A 50 0.38 -17.75 -9.25
N GLY A 51 -0.65 -18.17 -9.99
CA GLY A 51 -0.50 -19.17 -11.05
C GLY A 51 -1.05 -20.55 -10.71
N PHE A 52 -1.75 -20.69 -9.58
CA PHE A 52 -2.41 -21.94 -9.22
C PHE A 52 -3.60 -22.22 -10.13
N ARG A 53 -3.92 -23.49 -10.32
CA ARG A 53 -5.15 -23.93 -10.97
C ARG A 53 -6.25 -24.10 -9.93
N GLN A 54 -7.51 -24.09 -10.38
CA GLN A 54 -8.65 -24.33 -9.48
C GLN A 54 -8.55 -25.70 -8.79
N GLU A 55 -8.06 -26.71 -9.51
CA GLU A 55 -7.84 -28.08 -9.02
C GLU A 55 -6.79 -28.18 -7.90
N ASP A 56 -5.91 -27.20 -7.77
CA ASP A 56 -4.87 -27.18 -6.73
C ASP A 56 -5.42 -26.80 -5.35
N PHE A 57 -6.62 -26.21 -5.28
CA PHE A 57 -7.20 -25.67 -4.05
C PHE A 57 -7.25 -26.69 -2.91
N ASP A 58 -7.78 -27.89 -3.15
CA ASP A 58 -7.92 -28.92 -2.12
C ASP A 58 -6.58 -29.39 -1.57
N THR A 59 -5.56 -29.46 -2.44
CA THR A 59 -4.20 -29.84 -2.07
C THR A 59 -3.58 -28.76 -1.20
N VAL A 60 -3.64 -27.51 -1.64
CA VAL A 60 -3.07 -26.36 -0.93
C VAL A 60 -3.74 -26.16 0.43
N GLN A 61 -5.07 -26.27 0.49
CA GLN A 61 -5.85 -26.18 1.73
C GLN A 61 -5.46 -27.25 2.73
N LYS A 62 -5.32 -28.51 2.29
CA LYS A 62 -4.88 -29.61 3.16
C LYS A 62 -3.45 -29.38 3.66
N CYS A 63 -2.53 -28.98 2.79
CA CYS A 63 -1.14 -28.69 3.18
C CYS A 63 -1.05 -27.56 4.23
N LEU A 64 -1.73 -26.43 4.00
CA LEU A 64 -1.74 -25.29 4.92
C LEU A 64 -2.37 -25.65 6.28
N LYS A 65 -3.46 -26.40 6.28
CA LYS A 65 -4.13 -26.83 7.51
C LYS A 65 -3.33 -27.88 8.29
N VAL A 66 -2.81 -28.92 7.63
CA VAL A 66 -2.14 -30.04 8.31
C VAL A 66 -0.73 -29.68 8.77
N TRP A 67 0.07 -29.02 7.93
CA TRP A 67 1.47 -28.76 8.25
C TRP A 67 1.67 -27.46 9.01
N TYR A 68 0.89 -26.43 8.66
CA TYR A 68 1.06 -25.08 9.21
C TYR A 68 -0.03 -24.70 10.22
N GLY A 69 -1.14 -25.44 10.29
CA GLY A 69 -2.25 -25.09 11.18
C GLY A 69 -3.01 -23.84 10.73
N VAL A 70 -2.87 -23.44 9.47
CA VAL A 70 -3.43 -22.22 8.91
C VAL A 70 -4.64 -22.57 8.05
N GLU A 71 -5.78 -21.93 8.34
CA GLU A 71 -6.97 -22.06 7.51
C GLU A 71 -6.93 -21.08 6.34
N ILE A 72 -7.39 -21.56 5.18
CA ILE A 72 -7.51 -20.74 3.97
C ILE A 72 -8.94 -20.21 3.88
N VAL A 73 -9.07 -18.89 3.74
CA VAL A 73 -10.35 -18.24 3.51
C VAL A 73 -10.52 -17.96 2.01
N ASN A 74 -11.60 -18.44 1.41
CA ASN A 74 -11.93 -18.07 0.04
C ASN A 74 -12.48 -16.64 0.00
N ARG A 75 -11.83 -15.77 -0.76
CA ARG A 75 -12.16 -14.34 -0.83
C ARG A 75 -12.45 -13.95 -2.28
N GLU A 76 -13.71 -13.60 -2.53
CA GLU A 76 -14.15 -13.12 -3.83
C GLU A 76 -13.90 -11.61 -3.99
N HIS A 77 -13.42 -11.21 -5.16
CA HIS A 77 -13.24 -9.80 -5.52
C HIS A 77 -14.49 -9.21 -6.19
N ALA A 78 -14.64 -7.89 -6.10
CA ALA A 78 -15.66 -7.15 -6.84
C ALA A 78 -15.33 -7.14 -8.34
N LEU A 79 -16.22 -7.68 -9.17
CA LEU A 79 -16.07 -7.75 -10.64
C LEU A 79 -16.95 -6.73 -11.39
N GLN A 80 -17.65 -5.87 -10.67
CA GLN A 80 -18.63 -4.93 -11.25
C GLN A 80 -17.97 -3.73 -11.95
N GLY A 81 -16.69 -3.47 -11.71
CA GLY A 81 -15.96 -2.33 -12.30
C GLY A 81 -16.35 -0.97 -11.71
N TRP A 82 -17.02 -0.94 -10.56
CA TRP A 82 -17.39 0.31 -9.88
C TRP A 82 -16.18 0.97 -9.26
N ASN A 83 -16.10 2.30 -9.39
CA ASN A 83 -15.03 3.13 -8.84
C ASN A 83 -15.47 3.90 -7.58
N TRP A 84 -16.62 3.56 -6.99
CA TRP A 84 -17.07 4.08 -5.70
C TRP A 84 -17.15 2.96 -4.67
N GLY A 85 -16.88 3.29 -3.42
CA GLY A 85 -16.74 2.29 -2.37
C GLY A 85 -16.14 2.84 -1.10
N LYS A 86 -15.57 1.95 -0.30
CA LYS A 86 -14.91 2.28 0.96
C LYS A 86 -13.42 2.00 0.85
N SER A 87 -12.64 2.98 1.27
CA SER A 87 -11.20 2.90 1.45
C SER A 87 -10.93 2.43 2.88
N GLU A 88 -10.33 1.25 3.04
CA GLU A 88 -10.03 0.65 4.34
C GLU A 88 -8.52 0.45 4.47
N MET A 89 -7.96 0.95 5.57
CA MET A 89 -6.53 0.83 5.82
C MET A 89 -6.26 -0.35 6.76
N GLY A 90 -5.80 -1.47 6.21
CA GLY A 90 -5.38 -2.65 6.96
C GLY A 90 -4.05 -2.45 7.68
N ARG A 91 -3.48 -3.52 8.26
CA ARG A 91 -2.19 -3.44 8.96
C ARG A 91 -1.02 -3.21 7.99
N THR A 92 -1.07 -3.85 6.82
CA THR A 92 0.04 -3.94 5.87
C THR A 92 -0.39 -3.69 4.43
N GLU A 93 -1.69 -3.59 4.18
CA GLU A 93 -2.28 -3.31 2.88
C GLU A 93 -3.38 -2.26 3.03
N PHE A 94 -3.44 -1.37 2.05
CA PHE A 94 -4.60 -0.53 1.77
C PHE A 94 -5.58 -1.33 0.89
N ALA A 95 -6.86 -1.32 1.20
CA ALA A 95 -7.90 -2.03 0.44
C ALA A 95 -9.02 -1.08 0.01
N PHE A 96 -9.46 -1.21 -1.24
CA PHE A 96 -10.65 -0.54 -1.74
C PHE A 96 -11.76 -1.56 -1.96
N SER A 97 -12.91 -1.36 -1.32
CA SER A 97 -14.03 -2.31 -1.36
C SER A 97 -15.28 -1.68 -1.98
N GLY A 98 -15.85 -2.34 -2.99
CA GLY A 98 -17.15 -2.02 -3.59
C GLY A 98 -18.18 -3.08 -3.22
N CYS A 99 -19.37 -2.69 -2.77
CA CYS A 99 -20.44 -3.63 -2.37
C CYS A 99 -20.00 -4.70 -1.34
N ASN A 100 -19.18 -4.31 -0.36
CA ASN A 100 -18.60 -5.19 0.67
C ASN A 100 -17.66 -6.30 0.14
N LYS A 101 -17.22 -6.22 -1.12
CA LYS A 101 -16.17 -7.08 -1.68
C LYS A 101 -14.93 -6.25 -2.01
N PRO A 102 -13.71 -6.73 -1.73
CA PRO A 102 -12.49 -6.04 -2.13
C PRO A 102 -12.44 -5.94 -3.66
N ALA A 103 -12.23 -4.75 -4.21
CA ALA A 103 -11.93 -4.57 -5.62
C ALA A 103 -10.44 -4.77 -5.87
N PHE A 104 -9.60 -4.13 -5.05
CA PHE A 104 -8.15 -4.29 -5.08
C PHE A 104 -7.53 -4.02 -3.72
N GLU A 105 -6.34 -4.58 -3.51
CA GLU A 105 -5.50 -4.29 -2.34
C GLU A 105 -4.09 -3.93 -2.79
N ILE A 106 -3.50 -2.99 -2.06
CA ILE A 106 -2.18 -2.41 -2.34
C ILE A 106 -1.35 -2.55 -1.08
N PRO A 107 -0.28 -3.35 -1.08
CA PRO A 107 0.66 -3.40 0.04
C PRO A 107 1.27 -2.03 0.29
N CYS A 108 1.35 -1.62 1.55
CA CYS A 108 1.93 -0.32 1.91
C CYS A 108 3.41 -0.23 1.50
N THR A 109 4.09 -1.38 1.41
CA THR A 109 5.45 -1.48 0.88
C THR A 109 5.55 -1.10 -0.59
N GLU A 110 4.48 -1.11 -1.38
CA GLU A 110 4.53 -0.69 -2.79
C GLU A 110 4.40 0.83 -2.95
N ILE A 111 3.93 1.52 -1.91
CA ILE A 111 3.71 2.96 -1.90
C ILE A 111 5.04 3.66 -1.66
N SER A 112 5.41 4.54 -2.59
CA SER A 112 6.64 5.34 -2.52
C SER A 112 6.43 6.64 -1.76
N ASN A 113 5.31 7.29 -2.06
CA ASN A 113 4.97 8.62 -1.59
C ASN A 113 3.45 8.78 -1.60
N THR A 114 2.94 9.72 -0.82
CA THR A 114 1.55 10.13 -0.86
C THR A 114 1.47 11.64 -0.63
N ASP A 115 0.45 12.27 -1.21
CA ASP A 115 0.26 13.72 -1.12
C ASP A 115 -1.23 14.07 -1.03
N LEU A 116 -1.53 15.21 -0.39
CA LEU A 116 -2.85 15.82 -0.37
C LEU A 116 -3.03 16.66 -1.63
N ALA A 117 -3.37 16.01 -2.74
CA ALA A 117 -3.59 16.65 -4.05
C ALA A 117 -4.76 17.65 -4.06
N GLY A 118 -5.63 17.63 -3.05
CA GLY A 118 -6.70 18.61 -2.87
C GLY A 118 -7.43 18.42 -1.54
N LYS A 119 -8.45 19.26 -1.28
CA LYS A 119 -9.19 19.23 0.00
C LYS A 119 -9.74 17.85 0.35
N ASN A 120 -10.22 17.10 -0.65
CA ASN A 120 -10.82 15.78 -0.50
C ASN A 120 -10.12 14.74 -1.39
N GLU A 121 -8.88 15.01 -1.83
CA GLU A 121 -8.18 14.18 -2.80
C GLU A 121 -6.81 13.79 -2.26
N VAL A 122 -6.53 12.48 -2.28
CA VAL A 122 -5.27 11.91 -1.83
C VAL A 122 -4.61 11.20 -3.01
N ALA A 123 -3.41 11.64 -3.37
CA ALA A 123 -2.57 10.99 -4.36
C ALA A 123 -1.67 9.95 -3.69
N VAL A 124 -1.53 8.80 -4.33
CA VAL A 124 -0.69 7.67 -3.91
C VAL A 124 0.23 7.33 -5.06
N GLU A 125 1.53 7.51 -4.86
CA GLU A 125 2.56 7.29 -5.88
C GLU A 125 3.30 5.98 -5.62
N PHE A 126 3.57 5.23 -6.68
CA PHE A 126 4.22 3.92 -6.63
C PHE A 126 5.66 4.00 -7.07
N SER A 127 6.54 3.21 -6.44
CA SER A 127 7.94 3.18 -6.90
C SER A 127 7.98 2.43 -8.23
N LEU A 128 8.64 3.05 -9.22
CA LEU A 128 8.99 2.39 -10.47
C LEU A 128 10.39 1.77 -10.31
N PRO A 129 10.65 0.60 -10.93
CA PRO A 129 11.98 0.04 -10.96
C PRO A 129 12.88 0.96 -11.77
N ALA A 130 13.95 1.46 -11.15
CA ALA A 130 15.00 2.17 -11.86
C ALA A 130 15.77 1.16 -12.71
N ASP A 131 15.78 1.36 -14.03
CA ASP A 131 16.74 0.77 -14.97
C ASP A 131 16.85 -0.76 -15.04
N GLY A 132 15.72 -1.46 -15.21
CA GLY A 132 15.72 -2.82 -15.81
C GLY A 132 16.51 -3.93 -15.11
N GLU A 133 17.18 -3.65 -13.98
CA GLU A 133 17.87 -4.62 -13.15
C GLU A 133 17.10 -4.86 -11.85
N GLU A 134 16.81 -6.15 -11.67
CA GLU A 134 16.51 -6.82 -10.41
C GLU A 134 15.55 -6.14 -9.42
N THR A 135 14.27 -6.50 -9.51
CA THR A 135 13.44 -6.60 -8.30
C THR A 135 13.55 -8.01 -7.72
N GLY A 136 14.78 -8.46 -7.48
CA GLY A 136 15.12 -9.65 -6.71
C GLY A 136 14.77 -9.48 -5.22
N THR A 137 14.32 -10.57 -4.59
CA THR A 137 13.85 -10.62 -3.19
C THR A 137 14.87 -10.10 -2.20
N ASN A 138 14.64 -8.91 -1.63
CA ASN A 138 15.34 -8.46 -0.42
C ASN A 138 14.41 -7.62 0.49
N GLY A 139 13.56 -8.31 1.23
CA GLY A 139 12.81 -7.74 2.37
C GLY A 139 13.58 -7.79 3.69
N HIS A 140 14.91 -7.89 3.67
CA HIS A 140 15.73 -7.98 4.89
C HIS A 140 16.51 -6.69 5.21
N LEU A 141 16.57 -5.73 4.30
CA LEU A 141 17.19 -4.43 4.56
C LEU A 141 16.06 -3.41 4.57
N GLY A 142 15.51 -3.14 5.76
CA GLY A 142 14.48 -2.13 6.01
C GLY A 142 14.91 -0.76 5.50
N GLY A 143 14.57 -0.48 4.25
CA GLY A 143 14.94 0.72 3.52
C GLY A 143 14.25 0.78 2.16
N ALA A 144 14.21 1.98 1.58
CA ALA A 144 13.44 2.34 0.38
C ALA A 144 13.66 1.47 -0.88
N ARG A 145 14.67 0.59 -0.90
CA ARG A 145 14.94 -0.35 -2.01
C ARG A 145 14.10 -1.62 -2.00
N SER A 146 13.35 -1.89 -0.93
CA SER A 146 12.39 -3.01 -0.91
C SER A 146 11.00 -2.62 -1.42
N LYS A 147 10.76 -1.33 -1.73
CA LYS A 147 9.45 -0.78 -2.07
C LYS A 147 9.20 -0.81 -3.60
N GLY A 148 7.95 -1.07 -4.02
CA GLY A 148 7.49 -0.99 -5.43
C GLY A 148 7.93 -2.11 -6.38
N ARG A 149 8.20 -3.32 -5.84
CA ARG A 149 8.74 -4.43 -6.63
C ARG A 149 7.68 -5.19 -7.42
N LYS A 150 6.41 -5.15 -6.99
CA LYS A 150 5.28 -5.79 -7.69
C LYS A 150 4.83 -4.95 -8.88
N THR A 151 4.77 -3.62 -8.74
CA THR A 151 4.38 -2.69 -9.82
C THR A 151 5.38 -2.65 -10.96
N GLY A 152 6.67 -2.90 -10.68
CA GLY A 152 7.74 -2.89 -11.68
C GLY A 152 7.81 -4.09 -12.63
N GLY A 153 7.21 -5.22 -12.29
CA GLY A 153 7.31 -6.46 -13.07
C GLY A 153 6.28 -6.61 -14.20
N ALA A 154 5.31 -5.70 -14.28
CA ALA A 154 4.28 -5.70 -15.31
C ALA A 154 4.73 -4.90 -16.56
N PRO A 155 4.28 -5.27 -17.77
CA PRO A 155 4.56 -4.47 -18.97
C PRO A 155 3.96 -3.06 -18.85
N ASP A 156 2.79 -2.95 -18.24
CA ASP A 156 2.14 -1.70 -17.88
C ASP A 156 2.38 -1.46 -16.39
N GLN A 157 3.08 -0.36 -16.07
CA GLN A 157 3.48 -0.05 -14.70
C GLN A 157 2.52 0.98 -14.09
N LEU A 158 2.02 0.67 -12.89
CA LEU A 158 1.21 1.59 -12.11
C LEU A 158 2.10 2.68 -11.51
N THR A 159 1.83 3.95 -11.84
CA THR A 159 2.63 5.11 -11.42
C THR A 159 1.99 5.88 -10.27
N GLU A 160 0.69 6.19 -10.40
CA GLU A 160 -0.05 7.04 -9.48
C GLU A 160 -1.51 6.59 -9.43
N MET A 161 -2.13 6.69 -8.25
CA MET A 161 -3.58 6.59 -8.06
C MET A 161 -4.07 7.77 -7.22
N ARG A 162 -5.22 8.33 -7.59
CA ARG A 162 -5.86 9.41 -6.83
C ARG A 162 -7.21 8.98 -6.30
N PHE A 163 -7.43 9.23 -5.01
CA PHE A 163 -8.64 8.85 -4.30
C PHE A 163 -9.40 10.09 -3.87
N TYR A 164 -10.66 10.16 -4.25
CA TYR A 164 -11.58 11.15 -3.71
C TYR A 164 -12.23 10.61 -2.43
N ILE A 165 -11.97 11.26 -1.30
CA ILE A 165 -12.47 10.91 0.03
C ILE A 165 -13.32 12.08 0.54
N PRO A 166 -14.67 12.01 0.42
CA PRO A 166 -15.54 13.07 0.89
C PRO A 166 -15.74 13.01 2.42
N GLY A 167 -15.99 14.18 3.02
CA GLY A 167 -16.51 14.32 4.38
C GLY A 167 -15.45 14.65 5.44
N THR A 168 -15.92 14.85 6.67
CA THR A 168 -15.11 15.04 7.88
C THR A 168 -15.16 13.77 8.73
N ASP A 169 -14.02 13.37 9.30
CA ASP A 169 -13.99 12.17 10.15
C ASP A 169 -14.47 12.56 11.56
N THR A 170 -15.77 12.36 11.81
CA THR A 170 -16.26 12.33 13.18
C THR A 170 -16.05 10.92 13.71
N ARG A 171 -15.00 10.72 14.50
CA ARG A 171 -14.76 9.47 15.27
C ARG A 171 -15.83 9.25 16.37
N LYS A 172 -17.11 9.51 16.08
CA LYS A 172 -18.26 9.30 16.96
C LYS A 172 -19.22 8.20 16.48
N ASP A 173 -19.07 7.65 15.28
CA ASP A 173 -20.09 6.74 14.72
C ASP A 173 -19.88 5.23 14.98
N LYS A 174 -19.14 4.87 16.03
CA LYS A 174 -19.04 3.47 16.53
C LYS A 174 -19.22 3.31 18.05
N ARG A 175 -19.70 4.34 18.74
CA ARG A 175 -20.15 4.23 20.14
C ARG A 175 -21.46 5.00 20.30
N ASN A 176 -22.55 4.48 19.74
CA ASN A 176 -23.86 4.86 20.26
C ASN A 176 -24.91 3.75 20.11
N CYS A 177 -24.86 2.81 21.05
CA CYS A 177 -26.04 2.14 21.59
C CYS A 177 -25.92 2.19 23.12
N GLN A 178 -26.08 3.38 23.71
CA GLN A 178 -26.81 3.59 24.97
C GLN A 178 -26.79 5.08 25.35
N GLU A 179 -28.00 5.63 25.46
CA GLU A 179 -28.50 6.76 26.27
C GLU A 179 -27.71 6.96 27.58
N GLU A 180 -27.64 8.11 28.26
CA GLU A 180 -28.12 9.48 28.12
C GLU A 180 -27.35 10.29 29.20
N ASP A 181 -27.27 11.61 29.01
CA ASP A 181 -27.16 12.65 30.05
C ASP A 181 -25.93 12.69 30.98
N SER A 182 -25.14 13.78 30.87
CA SER A 182 -24.68 14.62 32.00
C SER A 182 -23.64 15.65 31.53
N GLU A 183 -24.07 16.91 31.59
CA GLU A 183 -23.32 18.13 31.93
C GLU A 183 -22.11 18.55 31.08
N GLU A 184 -22.34 19.63 30.32
CA GLU A 184 -21.36 20.47 29.65
C GLU A 184 -20.38 21.09 30.66
N VAL A 185 -19.13 20.66 30.61
CA VAL A 185 -18.00 21.47 31.05
C VAL A 185 -17.32 21.98 29.80
N GLU A 186 -17.52 23.25 29.49
CA GLU A 186 -16.67 23.96 28.55
C GLU A 186 -15.29 24.12 29.17
N GLU A 187 -14.25 23.58 28.53
CA GLU A 187 -12.96 24.27 28.46
C GLU A 187 -12.09 23.76 27.30
N ASP A 188 -11.61 24.76 26.57
CA ASP A 188 -10.39 24.85 25.75
C ASP A 188 -10.42 24.36 24.30
N GLY A 189 -10.34 25.35 23.40
CA GLY A 189 -10.46 25.21 21.95
C GLY A 189 -9.23 24.63 21.27
N GLY A 190 -9.45 23.85 20.21
CA GLY A 190 -8.37 23.47 19.31
C GLY A 190 -8.52 22.25 18.41
N GLU A 191 -9.62 21.47 18.45
CA GLU A 191 -9.79 20.34 17.53
C GLU A 191 -10.88 20.61 16.50
N GLY A 192 -10.53 21.39 15.47
CA GLY A 192 -11.36 21.50 14.28
C GLY A 192 -11.56 20.13 13.63
N GLU A 193 -12.79 19.82 13.25
CA GLU A 193 -13.15 18.59 12.52
C GLU A 193 -12.13 18.31 11.40
N LYS A 194 -11.29 17.29 11.58
CA LYS A 194 -10.31 16.93 10.55
C LYS A 194 -11.03 16.31 9.36
N ASN A 195 -10.65 16.76 8.17
CA ASN A 195 -11.14 16.19 6.92
C ASN A 195 -10.78 14.69 6.86
N ALA A 196 -11.70 13.84 6.41
CA ALA A 196 -11.46 12.41 6.29
C ALA A 196 -10.28 12.10 5.33
N ALA A 197 -10.07 12.93 4.30
CA ALA A 197 -8.92 12.83 3.42
C ALA A 197 -7.59 13.06 4.17
N THR A 198 -7.54 14.04 5.08
CA THR A 198 -6.35 14.32 5.89
C THR A 198 -6.06 13.17 6.85
N VAL A 199 -7.08 12.61 7.50
CA VAL A 199 -6.91 11.45 8.39
C VAL A 199 -6.43 10.22 7.60
N PHE A 200 -6.98 9.99 6.41
CA PHE A 200 -6.54 8.91 5.53
C PHE A 200 -5.08 9.09 5.12
N TYR A 201 -4.69 10.29 4.69
CA TYR A 201 -3.32 10.64 4.36
C TYR A 201 -2.36 10.41 5.53
N GLU A 202 -2.67 10.93 6.73
CA GLU A 202 -1.86 10.73 7.95
C GLU A 202 -1.70 9.23 8.26
N THR A 203 -2.78 8.45 8.16
CA THR A 203 -2.76 7.00 8.41
C THR A 203 -1.93 6.25 7.36
N LEU A 204 -1.95 6.71 6.11
CA LEU A 204 -1.17 6.13 5.02
C LEU A 204 0.32 6.41 5.20
N MET A 205 0.68 7.65 5.55
CA MET A 205 2.06 8.07 5.83
C MET A 205 2.70 7.25 6.95
N ASP A 206 1.96 7.03 8.04
CA ASP A 206 2.40 6.22 9.18
C ASP A 206 2.64 4.76 8.79
N LYS A 207 1.63 4.11 8.19
CA LYS A 207 1.70 2.67 7.85
C LYS A 207 2.62 2.34 6.69
N ALA A 208 2.83 3.28 5.77
CA ALA A 208 3.76 3.10 4.67
C ALA A 208 5.19 3.56 5.02
N GLU A 209 5.43 4.06 6.24
CA GLU A 209 6.76 4.51 6.71
C GLU A 209 7.41 5.45 5.66
N ILE A 210 6.67 6.44 5.18
CA ILE A 210 7.09 7.32 4.08
C ILE A 210 8.01 8.46 4.59
N GLY A 211 8.01 8.75 5.90
CA GLY A 211 8.69 9.91 6.48
C GLY A 211 10.21 9.81 6.72
N GLU A 212 10.80 8.62 6.82
CA GLU A 212 12.23 8.48 7.23
C GLU A 212 13.25 8.48 6.08
N VAL A 213 12.81 8.58 4.81
CA VAL A 213 13.69 8.33 3.65
C VAL A 213 14.36 9.61 3.12
N ALA A 214 13.83 10.79 3.43
CA ALA A 214 14.53 12.05 3.18
C ALA A 214 15.58 12.23 4.28
N GLY A 215 16.80 11.71 4.06
CA GLY A 215 17.90 11.86 5.01
C GLY A 215 18.20 13.32 5.36
N ASN A 216 19.20 13.57 6.20
CA ASN A 216 19.52 14.93 6.62
C ASN A 216 19.82 15.85 5.42
N THR A 217 19.14 16.99 5.38
CA THR A 217 19.43 18.06 4.41
C THR A 217 20.84 18.60 4.66
N TYR A 218 21.65 18.69 3.62
CA TYR A 218 23.00 19.27 3.70
C TYR A 218 22.98 20.80 3.62
N ALA A 219 22.07 21.35 2.82
CA ALA A 219 21.92 22.78 2.64
C ALA A 219 20.49 23.10 2.18
N THR A 220 19.96 24.21 2.69
CA THR A 220 18.67 24.79 2.29
C THR A 220 18.95 26.16 1.69
N PHE A 221 18.46 26.40 0.48
CA PHE A 221 18.51 27.70 -0.17
C PHE A 221 17.11 28.28 -0.24
N LEU A 222 16.90 29.37 0.48
CA LEU A 222 15.60 30.04 0.54
C LEU A 222 15.47 31.06 -0.59
N ASP A 223 14.25 31.25 -1.07
CA ASP A 223 13.85 32.35 -1.96
C ASP A 223 14.64 32.42 -3.29
N ILE A 224 14.83 31.28 -3.96
CA ILE A 224 15.47 31.24 -5.28
C ILE A 224 14.45 31.55 -6.37
N LEU A 225 14.65 32.66 -7.07
CA LEU A 225 13.90 33.01 -8.27
C LEU A 225 14.22 32.05 -9.43
N HIS A 226 13.21 31.32 -9.89
CA HIS A 226 13.26 30.52 -11.11
C HIS A 226 12.50 31.21 -12.24
N LEU A 227 13.06 31.12 -13.44
CA LEU A 227 12.43 31.63 -14.65
C LEU A 227 11.49 30.59 -15.29
N THR A 228 11.70 29.30 -15.06
CA THR A 228 10.87 28.21 -15.60
C THR A 228 10.89 26.98 -14.67
N PRO A 229 9.74 26.56 -14.11
CA PRO A 229 8.51 27.33 -14.00
C PRO A 229 8.78 28.68 -13.31
N ARG A 230 8.08 29.74 -13.72
CA ARG A 230 8.31 31.08 -13.17
C ARG A 230 7.78 31.12 -11.74
N GLY A 231 8.65 31.33 -10.77
CA GLY A 231 8.28 31.32 -9.36
C GLY A 231 9.48 31.55 -8.45
N ARG A 232 9.22 31.63 -7.15
CA ARG A 232 10.26 31.60 -6.10
C ARG A 232 10.12 30.29 -5.35
N PHE A 233 11.23 29.60 -5.17
CA PHE A 233 11.27 28.27 -4.61
C PHE A 233 12.36 28.18 -3.55
N ASP A 234 12.08 27.40 -2.52
CA ASP A 234 13.07 26.96 -1.56
C ASP A 234 13.64 25.63 -2.05
N ILE A 235 14.96 25.48 -2.06
CA ILE A 235 15.66 24.26 -2.50
C ILE A 235 16.36 23.61 -1.32
N ASP A 236 15.99 22.37 -1.03
CA ASP A 236 16.66 21.49 -0.08
C ASP A 236 17.56 20.49 -0.81
N LEU A 237 18.83 20.43 -0.43
CA LEU A 237 19.80 19.48 -0.98
C LEU A 237 20.01 18.28 -0.05
N TYR A 238 19.82 17.09 -0.61
CA TYR A 238 20.09 15.79 0.02
C TYR A 238 21.28 15.09 -0.67
N SER A 239 21.73 13.96 -0.11
CA SER A 239 22.91 13.23 -0.61
C SER A 239 22.82 12.79 -2.06
N SER A 240 21.62 12.40 -2.51
CA SER A 240 21.41 11.85 -3.85
C SER A 240 20.31 12.57 -4.62
N LYS A 241 19.65 13.58 -4.02
CA LYS A 241 18.47 14.26 -4.57
C LYS A 241 18.43 15.71 -4.12
N ALA A 242 17.66 16.53 -4.82
CA ALA A 242 17.26 17.86 -4.38
C ALA A 242 15.72 17.92 -4.38
N SER A 243 15.13 18.61 -3.40
CA SER A 243 13.71 18.94 -3.37
C SER A 243 13.55 20.44 -3.58
N ALA A 244 12.52 20.84 -4.33
CA ALA A 244 12.14 22.24 -4.49
C ALA A 244 10.69 22.38 -4.04
N SER A 245 10.45 23.24 -3.06
CA SER A 245 9.11 23.57 -2.57
C SER A 245 8.75 25.01 -2.92
N ASP A 246 7.45 25.26 -3.13
CA ASP A 246 6.96 26.62 -3.32
C ASP A 246 7.30 27.47 -2.09
N PHE A 247 7.66 28.73 -2.34
CA PHE A 247 7.86 29.71 -1.29
C PHE A 247 6.54 29.96 -0.54
N GLN A 248 6.56 29.77 0.78
CA GLN A 248 5.37 29.88 1.65
C GLN A 248 5.02 31.32 2.02
#